data_AF-A0A9D8K074-F1
#
_entry.id   AF-A0A9D8K074-F1
#
_cell.length_a   1.000
_cell.length_b   1.000
_cell.length_c   1.000
_cell.angle_alpha   90.00
_cell.angle_beta   90.00
_cell.angle_gamma   90.00
#
_symmetry.space_group_name_H-M   'P 1'
#
loop_
_entity.id
_entity.type
_entity.pdbx_description
1 polymer ?
#
loop_
_entity_poly.entity_id
_entity_poly.type
_entity_poly.pdbx_seq_one_letter_code
_entity_poly.pdbx_strand_id
1 'polypeptide(L)' 'MLIPLTEHGFGVGVTLCGCPRACGDKKEFKARARHHLLIAGESVNGSATPQKHLTETVQKGLENILNQYTYEFPRP' A
#
# COMPACT_ATOMS: atom_id res chain seq x y z
N MET A 1 -9.83 -12.16 -6.98
CA MET A 1 -9.01 -12.31 -8.21
C MET A 1 -7.57 -11.98 -7.83
N LEU A 2 -6.66 -12.96 -7.87
CA LEU A 2 -5.24 -12.73 -7.67
C LEU A 2 -4.67 -12.25 -9.01
N ILE A 3 -4.29 -10.98 -9.10
CA ILE A 3 -3.58 -10.45 -10.27
C ILE A 3 -2.12 -10.91 -10.12
N PRO A 4 -1.56 -11.68 -11.06
CA PRO A 4 -0.16 -12.09 -10.99
C PRO A 4 0.72 -10.84 -11.01
N LEU A 5 1.60 -10.73 -10.03
CA LEU A 5 2.61 -9.66 -10.00
C LEU A 5 3.53 -9.88 -11.19
N THR A 6 3.58 -8.91 -12.10
CA THR A 6 4.45 -8.96 -13.29
C THR A 6 5.91 -9.17 -12.87
N GLU A 7 6.69 -9.86 -13.71
CA GLU A 7 8.11 -10.14 -13.44
C GLU A 7 8.95 -8.85 -13.29
N HIS A 8 8.44 -7.74 -13.81
CA HIS A 8 9.10 -6.43 -13.77
C HIS A 8 8.85 -5.62 -12.49
N GLY A 9 8.15 -6.19 -11.49
CA GLY A 9 7.77 -5.45 -10.28
C GLY A 9 6.78 -4.32 -10.57
N PHE A 10 6.45 -3.52 -9.56
CA PHE A 10 5.49 -2.42 -9.68
C PHE A 10 5.92 -1.20 -8.86
N GLY A 11 5.60 -0.01 -9.37
CA GLY A 11 5.96 1.26 -8.74
C GLY A 11 5.26 1.46 -7.41
N VAL A 12 3.93 1.34 -7.40
CA VAL A 12 3.08 1.53 -6.23
C VAL A 12 2.19 0.33 -6.01
N GLY A 13 2.22 -0.23 -4.80
CA GLY A 13 1.37 -1.33 -4.37
C GLY A 13 0.41 -0.95 -3.26
N VAL A 14 -0.88 -1.23 -3.42
CA VAL A 14 -1.86 -1.08 -2.35
C VAL A 14 -2.42 -2.46 -1.95
N THR A 15 -2.32 -2.80 -0.68
CA THR A 15 -2.97 -3.98 -0.10
C THR A 15 -4.14 -3.57 0.77
N LEU A 16 -5.33 -4.08 0.45
CA LEU A 16 -6.54 -3.97 1.27
C LEU A 16 -6.88 -5.33 1.88
N CYS A 17 -7.12 -5.34 3.18
CA CYS A 17 -7.39 -6.56 3.95
C CYS A 17 -8.40 -6.32 5.07
N GLY A 18 -9.27 -7.31 5.31
CA GLY A 18 -10.20 -7.26 6.44
C GLY A 18 -9.52 -7.46 7.81
N CYS A 19 -8.45 -8.26 7.87
CA CYS A 19 -7.78 -8.61 9.13
C CYS A 19 -6.24 -8.61 8.98
N PRO A 20 -5.47 -8.00 9.90
CA PRO A 20 -4.00 -7.98 9.85
C PRO A 20 -3.37 -9.38 9.81
N ARG A 21 -3.92 -10.31 10.60
CA ARG A 21 -3.46 -11.71 10.64
C ARG A 21 -3.68 -12.45 9.32
N ALA A 22 -4.78 -12.16 8.61
CA ALA A 22 -5.12 -12.82 7.36
C ALA A 22 -4.21 -12.39 6.21
N CYS A 23 -3.69 -11.16 6.26
CA CYS A 23 -2.81 -10.66 5.22
C CYS A 23 -1.33 -10.94 5.43
N GLY A 24 -0.89 -11.32 6.63
CA GLY A 24 0.52 -11.59 6.92
C GLY A 24 1.44 -10.43 6.56
N ASP A 25 2.76 -10.62 6.69
CA ASP A 25 3.74 -9.55 6.42
C ASP A 25 3.85 -9.19 4.92
N LYS A 26 3.22 -9.98 4.03
CA LYS A 26 3.29 -9.85 2.56
C LYS A 26 4.70 -9.52 2.04
N LYS A 27 5.72 -10.22 2.56
CA LYS A 27 7.14 -9.99 2.24
C LYS A 27 7.41 -9.94 0.74
N GLU A 28 6.83 -10.86 -0.01
CA GLU A 28 7.03 -10.92 -1.47
C GLU A 28 6.43 -9.70 -2.18
N PHE A 29 5.26 -9.23 -1.74
CA PHE A 29 4.65 -8.01 -2.28
C PHE A 29 5.52 -6.79 -1.97
N LYS A 30 5.96 -6.65 -0.71
CA LYS A 30 6.84 -5.56 -0.28
C LYS A 30 8.20 -5.57 -1.00
N ALA A 31 8.73 -6.75 -1.31
CA ALA A 31 9.99 -6.90 -2.03
C ALA A 31 9.89 -6.48 -3.51
N ARG A 32 8.70 -6.56 -4.11
CA ARG A 32 8.44 -6.23 -5.53
C ARG A 32 7.87 -4.83 -5.73
N ALA A 33 7.35 -4.21 -4.68
CA ALA A 33 6.81 -2.86 -4.68
C ALA A 33 7.90 -1.84 -4.32
N ARG A 34 8.10 -0.80 -5.13
CA ARG A 34 8.99 0.31 -4.69
C ARG A 34 8.36 1.12 -3.55
N HIS A 35 7.07 1.41 -3.70
CA HIS A 35 6.26 2.01 -2.66
C HIS A 35 5.07 1.12 -2.34
N HIS A 36 4.68 1.04 -1.07
CA HIS A 36 3.52 0.25 -0.69
C HIS A 36 2.70 0.88 0.42
N LEU A 37 1.38 0.65 0.35
CA LEU A 37 0.41 0.99 1.37
C LEU A 37 -0.32 -0.28 1.81
N LEU A 38 -0.25 -0.61 3.10
CA LEU A 38 -0.95 -1.75 3.68
C LEU A 38 -2.12 -1.25 4.54
N ILE A 39 -3.31 -1.75 4.25
CA ILE A 39 -4.55 -1.44 4.98
C ILE A 39 -5.11 -2.77 5.47
N ALA A 40 -5.24 -2.91 6.78
CA ALA A 40 -5.66 -4.16 7.39
C ALA A 40 -6.60 -3.91 8.58
N GLY A 41 -7.90 -4.05 8.34
CA GLY A 41 -8.91 -3.62 9.31
C GLY A 41 -8.75 -2.13 9.63
N GLU A 42 -8.72 -1.79 10.91
CA GLU A 42 -8.47 -0.44 11.43
C GLU A 42 -6.97 -0.16 11.59
N SER A 43 -6.17 -0.49 10.58
CA SER A 43 -4.72 -0.25 10.62
C SER A 43 -4.17 0.11 9.25
N VAL A 44 -3.26 1.08 9.23
CA VAL A 44 -2.54 1.54 8.03
C VAL A 44 -1.04 1.41 8.29
N ASN A 45 -0.33 0.70 7.42
CA ASN A 45 1.10 0.38 7.54
C ASN A 45 1.50 -0.21 8.91
N GLY A 46 0.60 -1.01 9.50
CA GLY A 46 0.79 -1.65 10.81
C GLY A 46 0.46 -0.76 12.01
N SER A 47 0.16 0.52 11.79
CA SER A 47 -0.29 1.44 12.83
C SER A 47 -1.80 1.42 12.97
N ALA A 48 -2.29 1.23 14.19
CA ALA A 48 -3.71 1.32 14.51
C ALA A 48 -4.25 2.71 14.14
N THR A 49 -5.39 2.74 13.46
CA THR A 49 -6.04 3.97 12.99
C THR A 49 -7.53 3.85 13.29
N PRO A 50 -8.12 4.75 14.10
CA PRO A 50 -9.54 4.71 14.39
C PRO A 50 -10.38 4.71 13.11
N GLN A 51 -11.45 3.91 13.04
CA GLN A 51 -12.31 3.81 11.86
C GLN A 51 -12.72 5.18 11.27
N LYS A 52 -13.07 6.15 12.13
CA LYS A 52 -13.44 7.53 11.73
C LYS A 52 -12.35 8.29 10.96
N HIS A 53 -11.08 7.90 11.13
CA HIS A 53 -9.93 8.51 10.47
C HIS A 53 -9.30 7.60 9.41
N LEU A 54 -9.81 6.38 9.24
CA LEU A 54 -9.21 5.38 8.37
C LEU A 54 -9.13 5.88 6.92
N THR A 55 -10.25 6.38 6.38
CA THR A 55 -10.31 6.89 5.01
C THR A 55 -9.36 8.06 4.79
N GLU A 56 -9.34 9.04 5.71
CA GLU A 56 -8.44 10.19 5.61
C GLU A 56 -6.96 9.78 5.67
N THR A 57 -6.63 8.85 6.57
CA THR A 57 -5.26 8.34 6.73
C THR A 57 -4.80 7.58 5.48
N VAL A 58 -5.69 6.76 4.91
CA VAL A 58 -5.43 6.04 3.66
C VAL A 58 -5.23 7.00 2.51
N GLN A 59 -6.08 8.03 2.39
CA GLN A 59 -5.98 9.03 1.33
C GLN A 59 -4.64 9.77 1.40
N LYS A 60 -4.30 10.34 2.57
CA LYS A 60 -3.02 11.04 2.78
C LYS A 60 -1.82 10.13 2.50
N GLY A 61 -1.88 8.87 2.94
CA GLY A 61 -0.84 7.89 2.67
C GLY A 61 -0.66 7.61 1.17
N LEU A 62 -1.76 7.48 0.44
CA LEU A 62 -1.72 7.27 -1.01
C LEU A 62 -1.21 8.51 -1.75
N GLU A 63 -1.67 9.72 -1.39
CA GLU A 63 -1.20 10.98 -1.96
C GLU A 63 0.31 11.14 -1.77
N ASN A 64 0.83 10.85 -0.57
CA ASN A 64 2.26 10.90 -0.29
C ASN A 64 3.05 9.95 -1.20
N ILE A 65 2.59 8.69 -1.32
CA ILE A 65 3.24 7.70 -2.18
C ILE A 65 3.22 8.14 -3.65
N LEU A 66 2.08 8.65 -4.14
CA LEU A 66 1.96 9.10 -5.52
C LEU A 66 2.83 10.34 -5.81
N ASN A 67 2.93 11.26 -4.86
CA ASN A 67 3.83 12.43 -4.97
C ASN A 67 5.30 12.01 -5.03
N GLN A 68 5.72 11.08 -4.16
CA GLN A 68 7.08 10.53 -4.18
C GLN A 68 7.37 9.82 -5.51
N TYR A 69 6.46 8.95 -5.94
CA TYR A 69 6.60 8.23 -7.20
C TYR A 69 6.70 9.18 -8.41
N THR A 70 5.88 10.23 -8.43
CA THR A 70 5.89 11.22 -9.53
C THR A 70 7.19 12.02 -9.56
N TYR A 71 7.79 12.32 -8.40
CA TYR A 71 9.09 12.98 -8.33
C TYR A 71 10.24 12.09 -8.82
N GLU A 72 10.20 10.80 -8.47
CA GLU A 72 11.22 9.82 -8.88
C GLU A 72 11.10 9.43 -10.37
N PHE A 73 9.92 9.58 -10.97
CA PHE A 73 9.62 9.25 -12.36
C PHE A 73 8.82 10.37 -13.04
N PRO A 74 9.47 11.50 -13.36
CA PRO A 74 8.83 12.53 -14.16
C PRO A 74 8.48 11.91 -15.53
N ARG A 75 7.21 12.02 -15.94
CA ARG A 75 6.80 11.57 -17.28
C ARG A 75 7.54 12.41 -18.33
N PRO A 76 8.00 11.79 -19.44
CA PRO A 76 8.71 12.48 -20.51
C PRO A 76 7.85 13.53 -21.22
#